data_AF-A0A524PWE0-F1
#
_entry.id   AF-A0A524PWE0-F1
#
_cell.length_a   1.000
_cell.length_b   1.000
_cell.length_c   1.000
_cell.angle_alpha   90.00
_cell.angle_beta   90.00
_cell.angle_gamma   90.00
#
_symmetry.space_group_name_H-M   'P 1'
#
loop_
_entity.id
_entity.type
_entity.pdbx_description
1 polymer ?
#
loop_
_entity_poly.entity_id
_entity_poly.type
_entity_poly.pdbx_seq_one_letter_code
_entity_poly.pdbx_strand_id
1 'polypeptide(L)'
;MKYVERIYSFNGEWDVPSRCGLSIIRRPDIHIVIVTELYEENPGTSVTACAPSLAAQIVGKFGLDPEKLLYIEQSPDRGSKLAHY
;
A
#
# COMPACT_ATOMS: atom_id res chain seq x y z
N MET A 1 -3.43 13.20 -3.76
CA MET A 1 -3.50 11.98 -2.92
C MET A 1 -4.88 11.86 -2.28
N LYS A 2 -5.86 11.25 -2.97
CA LYS A 2 -7.27 11.21 -2.52
C LYS A 2 -7.58 10.08 -1.53
N TYR A 3 -6.74 9.04 -1.50
CA TYR A 3 -6.96 7.80 -0.72
C TYR A 3 -5.81 7.49 0.25
N VAL A 4 -5.12 8.54 0.71
CA VAL A 4 -4.04 8.42 1.69
C VAL A 4 -4.52 9.06 2.99
N GLU A 5 -4.91 8.24 3.95
CA GLU A 5 -5.31 8.71 5.28
C GLU A 5 -4.13 8.74 6.26
N ARG A 6 -3.19 7.81 6.08
CA ARG A 6 -1.97 7.72 6.90
C ARG A 6 -0.79 7.22 6.08
N ILE A 7 0.40 7.60 6.51
CA ILE A 7 1.65 7.00 6.01
C ILE A 7 1.92 5.75 6.85
N TYR A 8 2.17 4.64 6.17
CA TYR A 8 2.46 3.36 6.77
C TYR A 8 3.89 2.96 6.44
N SER A 9 4.72 2.81 7.49
CA SER A 9 6.03 2.20 7.37
C SER A 9 5.88 0.70 7.60
N PHE A 10 6.37 -0.10 6.66
CA PHE A 10 6.47 -1.53 6.82
C PHE A 10 7.93 -1.95 6.81
N ASN A 11 8.21 -3.04 7.52
CA ASN A 11 9.51 -3.66 7.44
C ASN A 11 9.57 -4.28 6.04
N GLY A 12 10.25 -3.58 5.13
CA GLY A 12 10.49 -4.05 3.78
C GLY A 12 11.39 -5.28 3.79
N GLU A 13 11.66 -5.83 2.61
CA GLU A 13 12.73 -6.81 2.48
C GLU A 13 14.09 -6.13 2.72
N TRP A 14 15.04 -6.86 3.33
CA TRP A 14 16.43 -6.43 3.54
C TRP A 14 16.67 -5.29 4.56
N ASP A 15 15.82 -5.17 5.59
CA ASP A 15 15.93 -4.14 6.64
C ASP A 15 15.86 -2.69 6.13
N VAL A 16 15.39 -2.47 4.90
CA VAL A 16 15.12 -1.13 4.37
C VAL A 16 13.64 -0.83 4.58
N PRO A 17 13.28 0.11 5.48
CA PRO A 17 11.89 0.42 5.77
C PRO A 17 11.24 1.13 4.59
N SER A 18 10.33 0.45 3.91
CA SER A 18 9.52 1.05 2.85
C SER A 18 8.31 1.78 3.43
N ARG A 19 7.83 2.79 2.70
CA ARG A 19 6.67 3.61 3.08
C ARG A 19 5.61 3.62 1.99
N CYS A 20 4.35 3.45 2.38
CA CYS A 20 3.19 3.68 1.53
C CYS A 20 2.18 4.62 2.17
N GLY A 21 1.33 5.22 1.33
CA GLY A 21 0.06 5.73 1.77
C GLY A 21 -0.91 4.59 2.04
N LEU A 22 -1.71 4.69 3.09
CA LEU A 22 -2.65 3.66 3.51
C LEU A 22 -4.01 4.29 3.81
N SER A 23 -5.08 3.68 3.29
CA SER A 23 -6.46 3.89 3.70
C SER A 23 -7.11 2.54 3.98
N ILE A 24 -7.86 2.45 5.08
CA ILE A 24 -8.55 1.23 5.49
C ILE A 24 -10.02 1.57 5.72
N ILE A 25 -10.88 1.01 4.89
CA ILE A 25 -12.33 1.16 4.99
C ILE A 25 -12.91 -0.15 5.51
N ARG A 26 -13.51 -0.12 6.69
CA ARG A 26 -14.16 -1.29 7.30
C ARG A 26 -15.66 -1.27 7.05
N ARG A 27 -16.17 -2.36 6.50
CA ARG A 27 -17.60 -2.66 6.41
C ARG A 27 -17.85 -4.04 7.04
N PRO A 28 -19.10 -4.38 7.41
CA PRO A 28 -19.41 -5.66 8.06
C PRO A 28 -19.05 -6.89 7.21
N ASP A 29 -19.16 -6.74 5.89
CA ASP A 29 -18.97 -7.74 4.86
C ASP A 29 -17.59 -7.71 4.21
N ILE A 30 -16.93 -6.54 4.19
CA ILE A 30 -15.67 -6.35 3.47
C ILE A 30 -14.73 -5.35 4.18
N HIS A 31 -13.43 -5.61 4.09
CA HIS A 31 -12.36 -4.69 4.48
C HIS A 31 -11.62 -4.25 3.23
N ILE A 32 -11.72 -2.97 2.89
CA ILE A 32 -11.04 -2.42 1.72
C ILE A 32 -9.76 -1.76 2.20
N VAL A 33 -8.62 -2.23 1.71
CA VAL A 33 -7.31 -1.65 1.98
C VAL A 33 -6.78 -1.06 0.68
N ILE A 34 -6.51 0.24 0.69
CA ILE A 34 -5.90 0.94 -0.43
C ILE A 34 -4.47 1.29 -0.02
N VAL A 35 -3.51 0.74 -0.76
CA VAL A 35 -2.09 1.03 -0.60
C VAL A 35 -1.65 1.90 -1.76
N THR A 36 -1.16 3.10 -1.45
CA THR A 36 -0.69 4.07 -2.45
C THR A 36 0.84 4.12 -2.44
N GLU A 37 1.46 3.96 -3.61
CA GLU A 37 2.90 4.15 -3.78
C GLU A 37 3.27 5.62 -3.54
N LEU A 38 4.38 5.84 -2.84
CA LEU A 38 4.87 7.17 -2.48
C LEU A 38 6.13 7.60 -3.26
N TYR A 39 6.68 6.71 -4.10
CA TYR A 39 7.82 6.96 -4.99
C TYR A 39 8.98 7.69 -4.29
N GLU A 40 9.14 8.99 -4.50
CA GLU A 40 10.23 9.81 -3.97
C GLU A 40 10.26 9.87 -2.44
N GLU A 41 9.13 9.60 -1.77
CA GLU A 41 9.03 9.53 -0.31
C GLU A 41 9.16 8.09 0.24
N ASN A 42 9.35 7.10 -0.63
CA ASN A 42 9.60 5.71 -0.28
C ASN A 42 11.11 5.38 -0.42
N PRO A 43 11.86 5.27 0.69
CA PRO A 43 13.30 5.02 0.63
C PRO A 43 13.65 3.55 0.35
N GLY A 44 12.66 2.65 0.33
CA GLY A 44 12.83 1.22 0.14
C GLY A 44 12.16 0.68 -1.11
N THR A 45 12.00 -0.64 -1.15
CA THR A 45 11.33 -1.36 -2.25
C THR A 45 9.92 -0.81 -2.48
N SER A 46 9.56 -0.73 -3.76
CA SER A 46 8.20 -0.35 -4.17
C SER A 46 7.17 -1.24 -3.48
N VAL A 47 6.10 -0.62 -3.00
CA VAL A 47 5.08 -1.32 -2.21
C VAL A 47 4.33 -2.37 -3.03
N THR A 48 4.36 -2.24 -4.36
CA THR A 48 3.78 -3.19 -5.31
C THR A 48 4.64 -4.45 -5.51
N ALA A 49 5.93 -4.39 -5.21
CA ALA A 49 6.82 -5.55 -5.34
C ALA A 49 6.75 -6.50 -4.13
N CYS A 50 6.18 -6.05 -3.00
CA CYS A 50 6.05 -6.85 -1.77
C CYS A 50 4.58 -7.03 -1.34
N ALA A 51 3.63 -7.02 -2.28
CA ALA A 51 2.19 -6.97 -2.00
C ALA A 51 1.68 -8.04 -1.00
N PRO A 52 2.05 -9.34 -1.11
CA PRO A 52 1.56 -10.36 -0.17
C PRO A 52 2.08 -10.15 1.26
N SER A 53 3.36 -9.78 1.41
CA SER A 53 3.97 -9.49 2.72
C SER A 53 3.34 -8.26 3.35
N LEU A 54 3.14 -7.20 2.57
CA LEU A 54 2.52 -5.98 3.04
C LEU A 54 1.06 -6.21 3.46
N ALA A 55 0.29 -6.94 2.66
CA ALA A 55 -1.09 -7.31 3.00
C ALA A 55 -1.15 -8.10 4.31
N ALA A 56 -0.28 -9.11 4.50
CA ALA A 56 -0.22 -9.90 5.73
C ALA A 56 0.12 -9.04 6.96
N GLN A 57 1.08 -8.12 6.84
CA GLN A 57 1.45 -7.19 7.91
C GLN A 57 0.27 -6.26 8.27
N ILE A 58 -0.45 -5.73 7.27
CA ILE A 58 -1.62 -4.87 7.49
C ILE A 58 -2.74 -5.66 8.16
N VAL A 59 -3.05 -6.87 7.68
CA VAL A 59 -4.05 -7.75 8.27
C VAL A 59 -3.75 -8.01 9.74
N GLY A 60 -2.53 -8.45 10.05
CA GLY A 60 -2.11 -8.75 11.43
C GLY A 60 -2.12 -7.51 12.33
N LYS A 61 -1.63 -6.37 11.84
CA LYS A 61 -1.53 -5.14 12.65
C LYS A 61 -2.86 -4.47 12.93
N PHE A 62 -3.78 -4.53 11.97
CA PHE A 62 -5.09 -3.87 12.09
C PHE A 62 -6.21 -4.83 12.49
N GLY A 63 -5.93 -6.13 12.65
CA GLY A 63 -6.93 -7.12 13.03
C GLY A 63 -8.03 -7.25 11.98
N LEU A 64 -7.64 -7.29 10.70
CA LEU A 64 -8.59 -7.48 9.59
C LEU A 64 -8.86 -8.97 9.41
N ASP A 65 -10.07 -9.31 8.97
CA ASP A 65 -10.39 -10.64 8.47
C ASP A 65 -9.83 -10.82 7.04
N PRO A 66 -8.84 -11.73 6.82
CA PRO A 66 -8.27 -11.94 5.50
C PRO A 66 -9.28 -12.49 4.48
N GLU A 67 -10.30 -13.24 4.92
CA GLU A 67 -11.34 -13.80 4.03
C GLU A 67 -12.30 -12.72 3.51
N LYS A 68 -12.27 -11.52 4.11
CA LYS A 68 -13.08 -10.36 3.74
C LYS A 68 -12.24 -9.23 3.15
N LEU A 69 -10.97 -9.47 2.82
CA LEU A 69 -10.05 -8.43 2.39
C LEU A 69 -10.15 -8.16 0.89
N LEU A 70 -10.39 -6.89 0.54
CA LEU A 70 -10.13 -6.35 -0.80
C LEU A 70 -8.90 -5.45 -0.72
N TYR A 71 -7.80 -5.89 -1.32
CA TYR A 71 -6.53 -5.16 -1.37
C TYR A 71 -6.38 -4.47 -2.72
N ILE A 72 -6.18 -3.15 -2.71
CA ILE A 72 -6.06 -2.32 -3.91
C ILE A 72 -4.70 -1.61 -3.88
N GLU A 73 -3.93 -1.80 -4.95
CA GLU A 73 -2.70 -1.08 -5.18
C GLU A 73 -2.96 0.13 -6.07
N GLN A 74 -2.56 1.29 -5.58
CA GLN A 74 -2.68 2.54 -6.29
C GLN A 74 -1.30 3.11 -6.58
N SER A 75 -0.98 3.23 -7.86
CA SER A 75 0.15 4.01 -8.34
C SER A 75 -0.36 5.39 -8.74
N PRO A 76 -0.05 6.47 -7.99
CA PRO A 76 -0.47 7.80 -8.38
C PRO A 76 0.17 8.19 -9.72
N ASP A 77 -0.60 8.86 -10.58
CA ASP A 77 -0.09 9.35 -11.85
C ASP A 77 1.07 10.33 -11.59
N ARG A 78 2.25 10.02 -12.13
CA ARG A 78 3.44 10.86 -12.04
C ARG A 78 3.45 11.97 -13.10
N GLY A 79 2.37 12.13 -13.87
CA GLY A 79 2.33 13.02 -15.02
C GLY A 79 3.30 12.58 -16.12
N SER A 80 3.61 11.28 -16.16
CA SER A 80 4.50 10.72 -17.18
C SER A 80 3.79 10.83 -18.53
N LYS A 81 4.16 11.85 -19.30
CA LYS A 81 3.99 11.77 -20.75
C LYS A 81 4.94 10.66 -21.18
N LEU A 82 4.40 9.55 -21.67
CA LEU A 82 5.16 8.64 -22.53
C LEU A 82 5.67 9.48 -23.72
N ALA A 83 6.83 10.10 -23.56
CA ALA A 83 7.61 10.58 -24.68
C ALA A 83 8.09 9.30 -25.37
N HIS A 84 7.42 8.97 -26.46
CA HIS A 84 7.64 7.81 -27.31
C HIS A 84 9.14 7.49 -27.45
N TYR A 85 9.50 6.23 -27.16
CA TYR A 85 10.75 5.62 -27.62
C TYR A 85 10.71 5.44 -29.15
#